data_AF-A0A7X6YDI6-F1
#
_entry.id   AF-A0A7X6YDI6-F1
#
_cell.length_a   1.000
_cell.length_b   1.000
_cell.length_c   1.000
_cell.angle_alpha   90.00
_cell.angle_beta   90.00
_cell.angle_gamma   90.00
#
_symmetry.space_group_name_H-M   'P 1'
#
loop_
_entity.id
_entity.type
_entity.pdbx_description
1 polymer ?
#
loop_
_entity_poly.entity_id
_entity_poly.type
_entity_poly.pdbx_seq_one_letter_code
_entity_poly.pdbx_strand_id
1 'polypeptide(L)' 'ESPAFWLKKYPNRNPAVHVKAASKTTGVIGADGADWEKAFTACEADITEWYVVEAEVRPDTLDDVRGCLAHMKKLGRA' A
#
# COMPACT_ATOMS: atom_id res chain seq x y z
N GLU A 1 14.10 -4.10 -5.60
CA GLU A 1 14.02 -4.63 -4.22
C GLU A 1 12.59 -4.47 -3.71
N SER A 2 12.16 -5.22 -2.70
CA SER A 2 10.76 -5.16 -2.20
C SER A 2 10.55 -4.01 -1.21
N PRO A 3 9.33 -3.44 -1.08
CA PRO A 3 9.03 -2.46 -0.04
C PRO A 3 9.37 -2.95 1.37
N ALA A 4 9.08 -4.23 1.65
CA ALA A 4 9.38 -4.86 2.94
C ALA A 4 10.88 -4.88 3.29
N PHE A 5 11.77 -4.92 2.29
CA PHE A 5 13.21 -4.83 2.54
C PHE A 5 13.58 -3.47 3.15
N TRP A 6 13.07 -2.39 2.58
CA TRP A 6 13.38 -1.03 3.01
C TRP A 6 12.74 -0.69 4.36
N LEU A 7 11.51 -1.14 4.60
CA LEU A 7 10.83 -0.99 5.90
C LEU A 7 11.64 -1.65 7.01
N LYS A 8 12.12 -2.88 6.82
CA LYS A 8 12.94 -3.61 7.80
C LYS A 8 14.33 -3.02 7.99
N LYS A 9 14.91 -2.43 6.93
CA LYS A 9 16.24 -1.82 6.98
C LYS A 9 16.27 -0.55 7.84
N TYR A 10 15.15 0.16 7.94
CA TYR A 10 15.05 1.44 8.66
C TYR A 10 13.89 1.41 9.67
N PRO A 11 14.02 0.64 10.77
CA PRO A 11 12.95 0.50 11.76
C PRO A 11 12.75 1.79 12.56
N ASN A 12 11.55 1.98 13.13
CA ASN A 12 11.17 3.15 13.92
C ASN A 12 11.29 4.48 13.14
N ARG A 13 10.94 4.48 11.85
CA ARG A 13 11.04 5.67 10.97
C ARG A 13 9.78 5.98 10.17
N ASN A 14 8.79 5.09 10.13
CA ASN A 14 7.68 5.16 9.18
C ASN A 14 6.32 5.15 9.90
N PRO A 15 5.93 6.23 10.61
CA PRO A 15 4.62 6.29 11.27
C PRO A 15 3.45 6.38 10.28
N ALA A 16 3.71 6.83 9.05
CA ALA A 16 2.76 6.84 7.95
C ALA A 16 3.41 6.28 6.69
N VAL A 17 2.69 5.45 5.94
CA VAL A 17 3.17 4.80 4.72
C VAL A 17 2.18 5.04 3.59
N HIS A 18 2.69 5.53 2.47
CA HIS A 18 1.90 5.65 1.24
C HIS A 18 1.76 4.27 0.58
N VAL A 19 0.52 3.93 0.25
CA VAL A 19 0.13 2.66 -0.34
C VAL A 19 -0.37 2.93 -1.76
N LYS A 20 0.47 2.60 -2.73
CA LYS A 20 0.31 2.98 -4.13
C LYS A 20 0.58 1.79 -5.05
N ALA A 21 -0.30 1.58 -6.01
CA ALA A 21 -0.17 0.49 -6.97
C ALA A 21 1.15 0.59 -7.77
N ALA A 22 1.90 -0.50 -7.83
CA ALA A 22 3.14 -0.60 -8.59
C ALA A 22 2.89 -1.11 -10.03
N SER A 23 1.92 -0.51 -10.73
CA SER A 23 1.50 -0.94 -12.07
C SER A 23 1.25 0.22 -13.04
N LYS A 24 1.41 -0.05 -14.34
CA LYS A 24 1.04 0.88 -15.42
C LYS A 24 -0.40 0.67 -15.89
N THR A 25 -0.98 -0.49 -15.63
CA THR A 25 -2.28 -0.90 -16.17
C THR A 25 -3.43 -0.74 -15.19
N THR A 26 -3.15 -0.64 -13.89
CA THR A 26 -4.15 -0.44 -12.84
C THR A 26 -3.61 0.47 -11.73
N GLY A 27 -4.47 1.30 -11.14
CA GLY A 27 -4.17 2.05 -9.92
C GLY A 27 -4.61 1.33 -8.64
N VAL A 28 -5.08 0.08 -8.73
CA VAL A 28 -5.61 -0.70 -7.61
C VAL A 28 -4.55 -1.62 -7.00
N ILE A 29 -4.22 -1.41 -5.73
CA ILE A 29 -3.37 -2.33 -4.97
C ILE A 29 -4.00 -3.73 -4.86
N GLY A 30 -3.16 -4.77 -4.95
CA GLY A 30 -3.61 -6.16 -4.96
C GLY A 30 -4.04 -6.68 -6.34
N ALA A 31 -4.18 -5.79 -7.33
CA ALA A 31 -4.30 -6.14 -8.75
C ALA A 31 -3.02 -5.79 -9.54
N ASP A 32 -2.03 -5.20 -8.87
CA ASP A 32 -0.81 -4.63 -9.44
C ASP A 32 0.40 -5.57 -9.42
N GLY A 33 0.27 -6.75 -8.81
CA GLY A 33 1.31 -7.77 -8.73
C GLY A 33 2.37 -7.53 -7.64
N ALA A 34 2.22 -6.49 -6.82
CA ALA A 34 3.10 -6.27 -5.67
C ALA A 34 2.73 -7.18 -4.49
N ASP A 35 3.74 -7.61 -3.72
CA ASP A 35 3.57 -8.42 -2.50
C ASP A 35 3.18 -7.52 -1.31
N TRP A 36 1.90 -7.14 -1.28
CA TRP A 36 1.33 -6.26 -0.27
C TRP A 36 1.28 -6.89 1.12
N GLU A 37 1.04 -8.20 1.21
CA GLU A 37 1.01 -8.90 2.49
C GLU A 37 2.35 -8.79 3.21
N LYS A 38 3.46 -8.98 2.50
CA LYS A 38 4.79 -8.83 3.07
C LYS A 38 5.12 -7.39 3.43
N ALA A 39 4.64 -6.41 2.66
CA ALA A 39 4.82 -5.00 2.96
C ALA A 39 4.06 -4.60 4.24
N PHE A 40 2.77 -4.94 4.33
CA PHE A 40 1.94 -4.64 5.49
C PHE A 40 2.44 -5.34 6.75
N THR A 41 2.86 -6.60 6.64
CA THR A 41 3.48 -7.33 7.77
C THR A 41 4.73 -6.60 8.29
N ALA A 42 5.53 -6.00 7.41
CA ALA A 42 6.70 -5.23 7.83
C ALA A 42 6.33 -3.91 8.51
N CYS A 43 5.29 -3.23 8.04
CA CYS A 43 4.77 -2.01 8.66
C CYS A 43 4.17 -2.27 10.06
N GLU A 44 3.36 -3.33 10.19
CA GLU A 44 2.66 -3.72 11.43
C GLU A 44 3.58 -4.26 12.52
N ALA A 45 4.75 -4.79 12.12
CA ALA A 45 5.79 -5.18 13.06
C ALA A 45 6.61 -4.00 13.59
N ASP A 46 6.30 -2.76 13.18
CA ASP A 46 7.00 -1.53 13.53
C ASP A 46 5.99 -0.44 13.92
N ILE A 47 6.42 0.83 13.94
CA ILE A 47 5.63 1.98 14.42
C ILE A 47 4.58 2.51 13.43
N THR A 48 4.17 1.76 12.40
CA THR A 48 3.26 2.31 11.38
C THR A 48 1.85 2.47 11.94
N GLU A 49 1.32 3.69 11.87
CA GLU A 49 -0.03 4.04 12.36
C GLU A 49 -1.00 4.32 11.21
N TRP A 50 -0.50 4.88 10.11
CA TRP A 50 -1.34 5.31 9.00
C TRP A 50 -0.92 4.66 7.68
N TYR A 51 -1.90 4.09 7.00
CA TYR A 51 -1.80 3.76 5.58
C TYR A 51 -2.53 4.83 4.77
N VAL A 52 -1.80 5.50 3.89
CA VAL A 52 -2.34 6.56 3.03
C VAL A 52 -2.43 6.02 1.62
N VAL A 53 -3.65 5.80 1.12
CA VAL A 53 -3.85 5.40 -0.29
C VAL A 53 -3.43 6.58 -1.17
N GLU A 54 -2.42 6.36 -2.03
CA GLU A 54 -2.01 7.32 -3.06
C GLU A 54 -2.40 6.77 -4.43
N ALA A 55 -3.26 7.51 -5.13
CA ALA A 55 -3.58 7.25 -6.52
C ALA A 55 -2.80 8.19 -7.44
N GLU A 56 -2.36 7.68 -8.59
CA GLU A 56 -1.75 8.51 -9.64
C GLU A 56 -2.81 9.20 -10.50
N VAL A 57 -2.38 10.17 -11.31
CA VAL A 57 -3.24 10.80 -12.31
C VAL A 57 -3.61 9.77 -13.38
N ARG A 58 -4.85 9.28 -13.32
CA ARG A 58 -5.46 8.42 -14.33
C ARG A 58 -6.91 8.84 -14.63
N PRO A 59 -7.46 8.54 -15.81
CA PRO A 59 -8.87 8.86 -16.11
C PRO A 59 -9.87 8.30 -15.09
N ASP A 60 -9.52 7.18 -14.46
CA ASP A 60 -10.29 6.37 -13.53
C ASP A 60 -9.86 6.52 -12.05
N THR A 61 -9.16 7.61 -11.70
CA THR A 61 -8.54 7.81 -10.36
C THR A 61 -9.50 7.55 -9.19
N LEU A 62 -10.76 7.98 -9.26
CA LEU A 62 -11.72 7.76 -8.15
C LEU A 62 -12.13 6.29 -8.02
N ASP A 63 -12.20 5.55 -9.13
CA ASP A 63 -12.48 4.11 -9.11
C ASP A 63 -11.27 3.33 -8.60
N ASP A 64 -10.05 3.74 -8.97
CA ASP A 64 -8.82 3.19 -8.41
C ASP A 64 -8.77 3.35 -6.87
N VAL A 65 -9.06 4.54 -6.35
CA VAL A 65 -9.12 4.79 -4.89
C VAL A 65 -10.16 3.88 -4.22
N ARG A 66 -11.35 3.72 -4.81
CA ARG A 66 -12.38 2.81 -4.27
C ARG A 66 -11.90 1.36 -4.27
N GLY A 67 -11.22 0.92 -5.32
CA GLY A 67 -10.63 -0.41 -5.43
C GLY A 67 -9.57 -0.64 -4.35
N CYS A 68 -8.67 0.32 -4.14
CA CYS A 68 -7.67 0.28 -3.09
C CYS A 68 -8.30 0.16 -1.70
N LEU A 69 -9.29 1.01 -1.38
CA LEU A 69 -9.99 0.96 -0.10
C LEU A 69 -10.74 -0.36 0.09
N ALA A 70 -11.36 -0.90 -0.95
CA ALA A 70 -12.02 -2.20 -0.88
C ALA A 70 -11.02 -3.35 -0.60
N HIS A 71 -9.84 -3.30 -1.21
CA HIS A 71 -8.76 -4.25 -0.93
C HIS A 71 -8.28 -4.13 0.53
N MET A 72 -8.03 -2.91 1.01
CA MET A 72 -7.60 -2.67 2.41
C MET A 72 -8.64 -3.09 3.44
N LYS A 73 -9.94 -2.87 3.18
CA LYS A 73 -11.04 -3.30 4.04
C LYS A 73 -11.11 -4.82 4.18
N LYS A 74 -10.96 -5.55 3.07
CA LYS A 74 -10.88 -7.03 3.10
C LYS A 74 -9.74 -7.53 3.98
N LEU A 75 -8.69 -6.73 4.09
CA LEU A 75 -7.49 -6.99 4.86
C LEU A 75 -7.55 -6.43 6.30
N GLY A 76 -8.67 -5.83 6.74
CA GLY A 76 -8.83 -5.27 8.08
C GLY A 76 -8.04 -3.98 8.34
N ARG A 77 -7.67 -3.24 7.29
CA ARG A 77 -6.78 -2.08 7.34
C ARG A 77 -7.45 -0.76 6.98
N ALA A 78 -8.78 -0.75 6.82
CA ALA A 78 -9.64 0.39 6.49
C ALA A 78 -11.11 0.11 6.84
#